data_AF-A0AAD9YMW9-F1
#
_entry.id   AF-A0AAD9YMW9-F1
#
_cell.length_a   1.000
_cell.length_b   1.000
_cell.length_c   1.000
_cell.angle_alpha   90.00
_cell.angle_beta   90.00
_cell.angle_gamma   90.00
#
_symmetry.space_group_name_H-M   'P 1'
#
loop_
_entity.id
_entity.type
_entity.pdbx_description
1 polymer ?
#
loop_
_entity_poly.entity_id
_entity_poly.type
_entity_poly.pdbx_seq_one_letter_code
_entity_poly.pdbx_strand_id
1 'polypeptide(L)'
;MKEIYHDALQQDSAESLLGESSKSDWTSQDPRSRQVWSYRSKAVTILNAFFFVVSCGMLFVSWRLLHDPIRLMKRISPYSPILDDVPIKLETVKVKGTLFNDYTPSRIWRQPPSEDVDKAWDDMARIEYFGISGDALRKMGKDPKISVSIPEDWGVGPDKYLVEIDMQHQLHCLNAIRKYAHWDYYYGNAYKNISMAPKRHQAHLAHCVDIILQALTCNPSLDLISHNWMKTQENPYPDFNIKRQCVAHEPILEWQHRNGISEQILKFKNLPRPNDFPEVEPEPSILLIGEDLGHHE
;
A
#
# COMPACT_ATOMS: atom_id res chain seq x y z
N MET A 1 7.41 51.95 57.36
CA MET A 1 7.45 53.19 56.56
C MET A 1 6.14 53.25 55.80
N LYS A 2 5.18 54.09 56.21
CA LYS A 2 5.16 55.56 56.00
C LYS A 2 5.09 55.86 54.50
N GLU A 3 3.90 56.15 53.97
CA GLU A 3 3.27 57.51 53.88
C GLU A 3 3.58 58.08 52.48
N ILE A 4 2.75 58.87 51.80
CA ILE A 4 1.69 59.83 52.17
C ILE A 4 0.71 59.88 50.94
N TYR A 5 -0.63 59.85 51.10
CA TYR A 5 -1.56 61.01 51.23
C TYR A 5 -1.54 61.99 50.02
N HIS A 6 -2.59 62.71 49.61
CA HIS A 6 -3.94 63.04 50.11
C HIS A 6 -4.93 62.92 48.89
N ASP A 7 -6.26 62.97 48.99
CA ASP A 7 -7.05 63.96 49.73
C ASP A 7 -8.47 63.47 50.10
N ALA A 8 -8.98 63.93 51.24
CA ALA A 8 -10.26 63.53 51.81
C ALA A 8 -10.71 64.50 52.93
N LEU A 9 -11.52 65.50 52.58
CA LEU A 9 -12.21 66.43 53.48
C LEU A 9 -13.48 66.93 52.75
N GLN A 10 -14.64 67.18 53.38
CA GLN A 10 -15.19 66.75 54.68
C GLN A 10 -16.72 67.08 54.65
N GLN A 11 -17.50 66.49 55.58
CA GLN A 11 -18.65 67.05 56.32
C GLN A 11 -19.38 68.33 55.81
N ASP A 12 -20.68 68.53 55.99
CA ASP A 12 -21.75 67.86 56.75
C ASP A 12 -23.11 68.23 56.07
N SER A 13 -24.35 68.01 56.56
CA SER A 13 -24.88 67.72 57.90
C SER A 13 -26.15 66.81 57.82
N ALA A 14 -27.09 66.97 58.75
CA ALA A 14 -28.44 66.37 58.71
C ALA A 14 -29.54 67.45 58.84
N GLU A 15 -30.68 67.24 58.18
CA GLU A 15 -31.97 67.80 58.59
C GLU A 15 -33.09 66.80 58.32
N SER A 16 -34.01 66.63 59.28
CA SER A 16 -35.19 65.78 59.14
C SER A 16 -36.45 66.61 59.34
N LEU A 17 -37.42 66.52 58.42
CA LEU A 17 -38.81 66.88 58.71
C LEU A 17 -39.79 65.92 58.01
N LEU A 18 -41.00 65.88 58.55
CA LEU A 18 -41.97 64.78 58.45
C LEU A 18 -43.10 65.06 57.44
N GLY A 19 -43.75 63.99 56.98
CA GLY A 19 -45.00 64.02 56.19
C GLY A 19 -44.79 63.72 54.70
N GLU A 20 -45.67 63.00 53.99
CA GLU A 20 -46.96 62.45 54.40
C GLU A 20 -47.33 61.20 53.56
N SER A 21 -48.22 60.37 54.11
CA SER A 21 -48.77 59.12 53.57
C SER A 21 -48.93 59.02 52.04
N SER A 22 -48.34 57.97 51.45
CA SER A 22 -48.99 57.23 50.36
C SER A 22 -48.67 55.74 50.42
N LYS A 23 -49.70 54.90 50.50
CA LYS A 23 -49.57 53.44 50.40
C LYS A 23 -49.32 53.06 48.94
N SER A 24 -48.07 52.80 48.57
CA SER A 24 -47.79 52.05 47.34
C SER A 24 -47.98 50.55 47.61
N ASP A 25 -48.86 49.96 46.80
CA ASP A 25 -49.26 48.56 46.87
C ASP A 25 -48.11 47.66 46.41
N TRP A 26 -47.52 46.88 47.32
CA TRP A 26 -46.49 45.88 47.00
C TRP A 26 -47.13 44.65 46.34
N THR A 27 -47.64 44.84 45.14
CA THR A 27 -48.05 43.73 44.26
C THR A 27 -46.84 42.84 44.01
N SER A 28 -46.90 41.60 44.51
CA SER A 28 -45.85 40.61 44.31
C SER A 28 -45.67 40.34 42.81
N GLN A 29 -44.52 40.70 42.25
CA GLN A 29 -44.14 40.26 40.91
C GLN A 29 -44.04 38.73 40.89
N ASP A 30 -44.97 38.10 40.19
CA ASP A 30 -45.08 36.64 40.08
C ASP A 30 -43.88 36.07 39.28
N PRO A 31 -42.94 35.35 39.91
CA PRO A 31 -41.66 35.00 39.29
C PRO A 31 -41.79 33.72 38.46
N ARG A 32 -42.77 33.66 37.53
CA ARG A 32 -43.17 32.41 36.86
C ARG A 32 -43.71 32.52 35.43
N SER A 33 -43.17 33.43 34.61
CA SER A 33 -43.28 33.32 33.15
C SER A 33 -42.44 32.13 32.62
N ARG A 34 -42.91 30.89 32.88
CA ARG A 34 -42.44 29.70 32.16
C ARG A 34 -42.71 29.93 30.68
N GLN A 35 -41.67 30.24 29.92
CA GLN A 35 -41.76 30.56 28.49
C GLN A 35 -42.16 29.31 27.70
N VAL A 36 -43.47 29.07 27.59
CA VAL A 36 -44.02 27.90 26.89
C VAL A 36 -43.68 27.99 25.42
N TRP A 37 -42.78 27.12 24.98
CA TRP A 37 -42.38 27.03 23.59
C TRP A 37 -43.57 26.76 22.66
N SER A 38 -43.75 27.64 21.68
CA SER A 38 -44.72 27.48 20.59
C SER A 38 -44.49 26.16 19.86
N TYR A 39 -45.57 25.57 19.33
CA TYR A 39 -45.48 24.38 18.48
C TYR A 39 -44.51 24.60 17.30
N ARG A 40 -44.47 25.82 16.75
CA ARG A 40 -43.52 26.22 15.69
C ARG A 40 -42.07 26.16 16.15
N SER A 41 -41.73 26.64 17.36
CA SER A 41 -40.34 26.59 17.84
C SER A 41 -39.89 25.16 18.14
N LYS A 42 -40.78 24.32 18.69
CA LYS A 42 -40.52 22.88 18.87
C LYS A 42 -40.24 22.19 17.54
N ALA A 43 -41.07 22.43 16.52
CA ALA A 43 -40.88 21.85 15.19
C ALA A 43 -39.56 22.30 14.53
N VAL A 44 -39.23 23.59 14.58
CA VAL A 44 -37.97 24.13 14.05
C VAL A 44 -36.75 23.54 14.76
N THR A 45 -36.79 23.39 16.09
CA THR A 45 -35.66 22.80 16.83
C THR A 45 -35.51 21.31 16.59
N ILE A 46 -36.61 20.54 16.43
CA ILE A 46 -36.53 19.13 16.03
C ILE A 46 -35.91 19.02 14.64
N LEU A 47 -36.31 19.88 13.69
CA LEU A 47 -35.76 19.90 12.33
C LEU A 47 -34.26 20.28 12.32
N ASN A 48 -33.86 21.30 13.09
CA ASN A 48 -32.46 21.70 13.23
C ASN A 48 -31.62 20.61 13.92
N ALA A 49 -32.16 19.93 14.93
CA ALA A 49 -31.50 18.81 15.59
C ALA A 49 -31.32 17.61 14.63
N PHE A 50 -32.33 17.32 13.80
CA PHE A 50 -32.23 16.32 12.74
C PHE A 50 -31.12 16.67 11.74
N PHE A 51 -31.11 17.90 11.19
CA PHE A 51 -30.05 18.34 10.28
C PHE A 51 -28.66 18.34 10.92
N PHE A 52 -28.55 18.69 12.21
CA PHE A 52 -27.29 18.61 12.95
C PHE A 52 -26.79 17.16 13.07
N VAL A 53 -27.65 16.21 13.46
CA VAL A 53 -27.31 14.79 13.53
C VAL A 53 -26.90 14.23 12.17
N VAL A 54 -27.63 14.57 11.09
CA VAL A 54 -27.29 14.17 9.72
C VAL A 54 -25.95 14.77 9.29
N SER A 55 -25.67 16.04 9.62
CA SER A 55 -24.40 16.70 9.32
C SER A 55 -23.23 16.07 10.09
N CYS A 56 -23.39 15.76 11.37
CA CYS A 56 -22.39 15.02 12.15
C CYS A 56 -22.16 13.61 11.61
N GLY A 57 -23.23 12.92 11.16
CA GLY A 57 -23.13 11.61 10.50
C GLY A 57 -22.35 11.67 9.19
N MET A 58 -22.67 12.62 8.31
CA MET A 58 -21.94 12.84 7.06
C MET A 58 -20.48 13.21 7.31
N LEU A 59 -20.19 14.05 8.32
CA LEU A 59 -18.83 14.40 8.71
C LEU A 59 -18.06 13.19 9.24
N PHE A 60 -18.67 12.35 10.08
CA PHE A 60 -18.05 11.13 10.60
C PHE A 60 -17.77 10.11 9.49
N VAL A 61 -18.71 9.89 8.57
CA VAL A 61 -18.49 9.02 7.40
C VAL A 61 -17.38 9.59 6.51
N SER A 62 -17.43 10.87 6.17
CA SER A 62 -16.39 11.53 5.39
C SER A 62 -15.01 11.40 6.05
N TRP A 63 -14.92 11.66 7.36
CA TRP A 63 -13.70 11.48 8.15
C TRP A 63 -13.18 10.04 8.06
N ARG A 64 -14.04 9.04 8.29
CA ARG A 64 -13.70 7.62 8.15
C ARG A 64 -13.15 7.26 6.76
N LEU A 65 -13.81 7.73 5.70
CA LEU A 65 -13.42 7.43 4.32
C LEU A 65 -12.13 8.15 3.88
N LEU A 66 -11.82 9.30 4.49
CA LEU A 66 -10.59 10.06 4.27
C LEU A 66 -9.41 9.57 5.13
N HIS A 67 -9.67 8.83 6.21
CA HIS A 67 -8.65 8.28 7.12
C HIS A 67 -8.44 6.76 6.93
N ASP A 68 -9.03 6.16 5.90
CA ASP A 68 -8.74 4.78 5.49
C ASP A 68 -7.56 4.79 4.49
N PRO A 69 -6.33 4.39 4.91
CA PRO A 69 -5.16 4.43 4.05
C PRO A 69 -5.24 3.42 2.90
N ILE A 70 -5.96 2.30 3.06
CA ILE A 70 -6.11 1.29 2.00
C ILE A 70 -7.02 1.86 0.91
N ARG A 71 -8.14 2.49 1.30
CA ARG A 71 -9.03 3.17 0.35
C ARG A 71 -8.32 4.30 -0.41
N LEU A 72 -7.46 5.07 0.26
CA LEU A 72 -6.65 6.10 -0.40
C LEU A 72 -5.65 5.49 -1.38
N MET A 73 -4.93 4.44 -0.97
CA MET A 73 -3.99 3.71 -1.82
C MET A 73 -4.67 3.18 -3.08
N LYS A 74 -5.77 2.43 -2.95
CA LYS A 74 -6.57 1.93 -4.09
C LYS A 74 -7.00 3.02 -5.07
N ARG A 75 -7.25 4.25 -4.59
CA ARG A 75 -7.70 5.39 -5.41
C ARG A 75 -6.57 6.01 -6.24
N ILE A 76 -5.32 5.91 -5.79
CA ILE A 76 -4.14 6.46 -6.48
C ILE A 76 -3.37 5.41 -7.28
N SER A 77 -3.58 4.12 -7.00
CA SER A 77 -3.05 3.02 -7.80
C SER A 77 -3.67 2.97 -9.20
N PRO A 78 -2.94 2.49 -10.23
CA PRO A 78 -3.52 2.06 -11.50
C PRO A 78 -4.60 1.00 -11.27
N TYR A 79 -5.56 0.89 -12.20
CA TYR A 79 -6.61 -0.13 -12.10
C TYR A 79 -6.00 -1.54 -12.15
N SER A 80 -6.33 -2.35 -11.14
CA SER A 80 -6.03 -3.78 -11.09
C SER A 80 -7.13 -4.49 -10.30
N PRO A 81 -7.71 -5.59 -10.79
CA PRO A 81 -8.78 -6.31 -10.08
C PRO A 81 -8.33 -6.86 -8.72
N ILE A 82 -7.06 -7.26 -8.61
CA ILE A 82 -6.42 -7.75 -7.37
C ILE A 82 -6.59 -6.80 -6.20
N LEU A 83 -6.64 -5.49 -6.45
CA LEU A 83 -6.83 -4.50 -5.38
C LEU A 83 -8.12 -4.77 -4.60
N ASP A 84 -9.19 -5.25 -5.25
CA ASP A 84 -10.48 -5.55 -4.62
C ASP A 84 -10.62 -7.02 -4.20
N ASP A 85 -9.90 -7.94 -4.85
CA ASP A 85 -9.97 -9.38 -4.54
C ASP A 85 -9.07 -9.81 -3.36
N VAL A 86 -7.99 -9.06 -3.06
CA VAL A 86 -7.07 -9.34 -1.95
C VAL A 86 -7.45 -8.53 -0.70
N PRO A 87 -7.47 -9.14 0.51
CA PRO A 87 -7.59 -8.41 1.76
C PRO A 87 -6.28 -7.68 2.09
N ILE A 88 -6.05 -6.55 1.42
CA ILE A 88 -4.87 -5.70 1.60
C ILE A 88 -4.74 -5.33 3.09
N LYS A 89 -3.62 -5.70 3.70
CA LYS A 89 -3.25 -5.35 5.07
C LYS A 89 -2.01 -4.47 5.04
N LEU A 90 -2.03 -3.36 5.78
CA LEU A 90 -0.86 -2.53 6.01
C LEU A 90 -0.23 -2.88 7.37
N GLU A 91 1.10 -3.00 7.42
CA GLU A 91 1.83 -3.30 8.64
C GLU A 91 3.12 -2.49 8.79
N THR A 92 3.45 -2.11 10.02
CA THR A 92 4.68 -1.37 10.31
C THR A 92 5.83 -2.35 10.58
N VAL A 93 6.76 -2.47 9.64
CA VAL A 93 7.89 -3.40 9.71
C VAL A 93 9.13 -2.67 10.21
N LYS A 94 9.82 -3.20 11.23
CA LYS A 94 11.18 -2.75 11.56
C LYS A 94 12.18 -3.53 10.72
N VAL A 95 12.82 -2.87 9.76
CA VAL A 95 13.93 -3.42 8.99
C VAL A 95 15.11 -3.67 9.93
N LYS A 96 15.78 -4.81 9.76
CA LYS A 96 17.04 -5.16 10.44
C LYS A 96 18.17 -5.16 9.42
N GLY A 97 18.77 -4.00 9.18
CA GLY A 97 19.79 -3.81 8.14
C GLY A 97 21.20 -4.21 8.55
N THR A 98 21.38 -5.37 9.19
CA THR A 98 22.70 -5.83 9.66
C THR A 98 23.58 -6.30 8.50
N LEU A 99 24.86 -5.90 8.46
CA LEU A 99 25.78 -6.28 7.38
C LEU A 99 26.03 -7.79 7.31
N PHE A 100 26.09 -8.47 8.46
CA PHE A 100 26.25 -9.92 8.56
C PHE A 100 24.89 -10.62 8.74
N ASN A 101 24.81 -11.93 8.47
CA ASN A 101 23.59 -12.73 8.69
C ASN A 101 23.44 -13.19 10.16
N ASP A 102 23.66 -12.24 11.06
CA ASP A 102 23.68 -12.36 12.53
C ASP A 102 22.28 -12.47 13.19
N TYR A 103 21.27 -12.78 12.39
CA TYR A 103 19.92 -13.02 12.87
C TYR A 103 19.86 -14.31 13.69
N THR A 104 18.88 -14.41 14.61
CA THR A 104 18.63 -15.62 15.40
C THR A 104 17.18 -16.09 15.17
N PRO A 105 16.94 -17.17 14.40
CA PRO A 105 17.90 -17.87 13.53
C PRO A 105 18.34 -16.99 12.33
N SER A 106 19.45 -17.34 11.69
CA SER A 106 19.96 -16.65 10.50
C SER A 106 18.93 -16.66 9.37
N ARG A 107 18.82 -15.59 8.57
CA ARG A 107 17.85 -15.53 7.47
C ARG A 107 18.28 -16.45 6.32
N ILE A 108 17.39 -17.34 5.90
CA ILE A 108 17.63 -18.29 4.80
C ILE A 108 18.02 -17.57 3.49
N TRP A 109 17.31 -16.50 3.11
CA TRP A 109 17.58 -15.71 1.90
C TRP A 109 18.95 -15.01 1.86
N ARG A 110 19.73 -15.05 2.94
CA ARG A 110 21.08 -14.48 3.07
C ARG A 110 22.17 -15.54 3.26
N GLN A 111 21.82 -16.82 3.16
CA GLN A 111 22.81 -17.91 3.19
C GLN A 111 23.46 -18.11 1.81
N PRO A 112 24.62 -18.77 1.74
CA PRO A 112 25.19 -19.25 0.47
C PRO A 112 24.21 -20.19 -0.27
N PRO A 113 24.35 -20.35 -1.59
CA PRO A 113 23.53 -21.27 -2.40
C PRO A 113 23.42 -22.68 -1.82
N SER A 114 22.18 -23.18 -1.73
CA SER A 114 21.82 -24.55 -1.38
C SER A 114 20.37 -24.83 -1.80
N GLU A 115 19.96 -26.10 -1.81
CA GLU A 115 18.58 -26.52 -2.11
C GLU A 115 17.55 -25.85 -1.18
N ASP A 116 17.83 -25.74 0.12
CA ASP A 116 16.97 -25.04 1.08
C ASP A 116 16.84 -23.53 0.77
N VAL A 117 17.91 -22.90 0.28
CA VAL A 117 17.91 -21.49 -0.10
C VAL A 117 17.15 -21.28 -1.39
N ASP A 118 17.36 -22.13 -2.39
CA ASP A 118 16.61 -22.08 -3.65
C ASP A 118 15.12 -22.29 -3.41
N LYS A 119 14.73 -23.31 -2.63
CA LYS A 119 13.33 -23.51 -2.23
C LYS A 119 12.74 -22.28 -1.53
N ALA A 120 13.43 -21.69 -0.55
CA ALA A 120 12.93 -20.51 0.16
C ALA A 120 12.85 -19.26 -0.73
N TRP A 121 13.63 -19.18 -1.80
CA TRP A 121 13.51 -18.14 -2.82
C TRP A 121 12.39 -18.42 -3.81
N ASP A 122 12.23 -19.65 -4.24
CA ASP A 122 11.20 -20.05 -5.19
C ASP A 122 9.80 -19.97 -4.53
N ASP A 123 9.63 -20.37 -3.27
CA ASP A 123 8.41 -20.14 -2.47
C ASP A 123 8.03 -18.64 -2.38
N MET A 124 9.04 -17.75 -2.34
CA MET A 124 8.87 -16.29 -2.20
C MET A 124 8.64 -15.56 -3.52
N ALA A 125 9.26 -16.03 -4.60
CA ALA A 125 9.39 -15.36 -5.90
C ALA A 125 8.72 -16.11 -7.05
N ARG A 126 7.92 -17.16 -6.75
CA ARG A 126 7.16 -17.91 -7.75
C ARG A 126 6.14 -17.01 -8.42
N ILE A 127 6.30 -16.87 -9.73
CA ILE A 127 5.26 -16.35 -10.61
C ILE A 127 4.14 -17.39 -10.66
N GLU A 128 2.91 -16.94 -10.39
CA GLU A 128 1.70 -17.69 -10.71
C GLU A 128 0.90 -16.89 -11.73
N TYR A 129 0.34 -17.61 -12.69
CA TYR A 129 -0.58 -17.06 -13.66
C TYR A 129 -2.03 -17.26 -13.21
N PHE A 130 -2.93 -16.34 -13.54
CA PHE A 130 -4.36 -16.44 -13.23
C PHE A 130 -5.20 -15.74 -14.30
N GLY A 131 -6.52 -15.96 -14.27
CA GLY A 131 -7.46 -15.49 -15.31
C GLY A 131 -8.33 -14.31 -14.90
N ILE A 132 -8.10 -13.14 -15.51
CA ILE A 132 -8.98 -11.96 -15.38
C ILE A 132 -9.99 -11.89 -16.52
N SER A 133 -11.09 -11.14 -16.33
CA SER A 133 -12.08 -10.93 -17.41
C SER A 133 -11.56 -10.01 -18.51
N GLY A 134 -12.11 -10.13 -19.72
CA GLY A 134 -11.83 -9.20 -20.82
C GLY A 134 -12.19 -7.75 -20.47
N ASP A 135 -13.18 -7.53 -19.61
CA ASP A 135 -13.52 -6.20 -19.08
C ASP A 135 -12.47 -5.65 -18.10
N ALA A 136 -11.90 -6.49 -17.23
CA ALA A 136 -10.80 -6.08 -16.36
C ALA A 136 -9.54 -5.77 -17.20
N LEU A 137 -9.23 -6.62 -18.17
CA LEU A 137 -8.12 -6.45 -19.11
C LEU A 137 -8.25 -5.14 -19.93
N ARG A 138 -9.46 -4.82 -20.43
CA ARG A 138 -9.75 -3.53 -21.09
C ARG A 138 -9.52 -2.33 -20.18
N LYS A 139 -9.93 -2.41 -18.90
CA LYS A 139 -9.68 -1.34 -17.90
C LYS A 139 -8.20 -1.18 -17.54
N MET A 140 -7.39 -2.22 -17.71
CA MET A 140 -5.92 -2.16 -17.63
C MET A 140 -5.27 -1.58 -18.91
N GLY A 141 -6.06 -1.16 -19.91
CA GLY A 141 -5.56 -0.59 -21.15
C GLY A 141 -4.96 -1.61 -22.13
N LYS A 142 -5.32 -2.90 -22.01
CA LYS A 142 -4.86 -3.98 -22.89
C LYS A 142 -5.98 -4.42 -23.83
N ASP A 143 -5.64 -4.88 -25.03
CA ASP A 143 -6.62 -5.39 -26.01
C ASP A 143 -6.80 -6.91 -25.85
N PRO A 144 -8.01 -7.39 -25.50
CA PRO A 144 -8.34 -8.82 -25.41
C PRO A 144 -8.21 -9.60 -26.73
N LYS A 145 -8.08 -8.94 -27.89
CA LYS A 145 -7.88 -9.62 -29.17
C LYS A 145 -6.48 -10.24 -29.31
N ILE A 146 -5.45 -9.53 -28.85
CA ILE A 146 -4.04 -9.96 -28.92
C ILE A 146 -3.53 -10.54 -27.60
N SER A 147 -4.36 -10.50 -26.54
CA SER A 147 -4.00 -11.02 -25.23
C SER A 147 -4.30 -12.52 -25.15
N VAL A 148 -3.45 -13.24 -24.43
CA VAL A 148 -3.54 -14.70 -24.30
C VAL A 148 -4.80 -15.09 -23.51
N SER A 149 -5.76 -15.72 -24.19
CA SER A 149 -6.96 -16.30 -23.58
C SER A 149 -6.66 -17.67 -22.97
N ILE A 150 -7.17 -17.93 -21.77
CA ILE A 150 -7.09 -19.24 -21.12
C ILE A 150 -8.23 -20.13 -21.63
N PRO A 151 -7.96 -21.38 -22.08
CA PRO A 151 -9.00 -22.31 -22.52
C PRO A 151 -10.06 -22.60 -21.44
N GLU A 152 -11.33 -22.64 -21.83
CA GLU A 152 -12.46 -22.85 -20.90
C GLU A 152 -12.47 -24.25 -20.26
N ASP A 153 -11.94 -25.25 -20.97
CA ASP A 153 -11.81 -26.65 -20.50
C ASP A 153 -10.82 -26.82 -19.34
N TRP A 154 -10.04 -25.78 -19.02
CA TRP A 154 -9.20 -25.72 -17.82
C TRP A 154 -10.00 -25.39 -16.56
N GLY A 155 -11.31 -25.15 -16.67
CA GLY A 155 -12.21 -24.94 -15.54
C GLY A 155 -12.21 -23.52 -14.97
N VAL A 156 -11.58 -22.57 -15.64
CA VAL A 156 -11.50 -21.14 -15.22
C VAL A 156 -12.75 -20.32 -15.62
N GLY A 157 -13.60 -20.88 -16.48
CA GLY A 157 -14.76 -20.22 -17.08
C GLY A 157 -14.44 -19.43 -18.37
N PRO A 158 -15.46 -18.86 -19.03
CA PRO A 158 -15.33 -18.07 -20.26
C PRO A 158 -14.71 -16.69 -20.02
N ASP A 159 -14.26 -16.05 -21.11
CA ASP A 159 -13.69 -14.68 -21.13
C ASP A 159 -12.52 -14.50 -20.15
N LYS A 160 -11.61 -15.48 -20.07
CA LYS A 160 -10.45 -15.45 -19.18
C LYS A 160 -9.15 -15.17 -19.92
N TYR A 161 -8.37 -14.22 -19.40
CA TYR A 161 -7.09 -13.80 -19.96
C TYR A 161 -5.96 -14.00 -18.97
N LEU A 162 -4.86 -14.58 -19.47
CA LEU A 162 -3.67 -14.91 -18.72
C LEU A 162 -2.93 -13.65 -18.27
N VAL A 163 -2.75 -13.50 -16.96
CA VAL A 163 -1.96 -12.43 -16.35
C VAL A 163 -1.18 -12.97 -15.16
N GLU A 164 -0.18 -12.21 -14.72
CA GLU A 164 0.63 -12.43 -13.52
C GLU A 164 0.64 -11.17 -12.65
N ILE A 165 1.18 -11.25 -11.43
CA ILE A 165 1.38 -10.10 -10.55
C ILE A 165 2.76 -9.49 -10.82
N ASP A 166 2.82 -8.22 -11.25
CA ASP A 166 4.08 -7.50 -11.53
C ASP A 166 5.09 -7.55 -10.35
N MET A 167 4.61 -7.47 -9.10
CA MET A 167 5.45 -7.65 -7.92
C MET A 167 6.13 -9.04 -7.86
N GLN A 168 5.51 -10.09 -8.38
CA GLN A 168 6.18 -11.40 -8.48
C GLN A 168 7.21 -11.43 -9.60
N HIS A 169 6.94 -10.78 -10.73
CA HIS A 169 7.94 -10.60 -11.77
C HIS A 169 9.18 -9.85 -11.24
N GLN A 170 8.98 -8.83 -10.40
CA GLN A 170 10.08 -8.16 -9.69
C GLN A 170 10.82 -9.11 -8.73
N LEU A 171 10.13 -9.92 -7.92
CA LEU A 171 10.79 -10.89 -7.03
C LEU A 171 11.54 -11.99 -7.81
N HIS A 172 10.98 -12.45 -8.93
CA HIS A 172 11.64 -13.35 -9.88
C HIS A 172 12.92 -12.72 -10.42
N CYS A 173 12.86 -11.47 -10.90
CA CYS A 173 14.03 -10.72 -11.36
C CYS A 173 15.12 -10.63 -10.27
N LEU A 174 14.74 -10.39 -9.02
CA LEU A 174 15.67 -10.36 -7.89
C LEU A 174 16.31 -11.74 -7.61
N ASN A 175 15.53 -12.83 -7.69
CA ASN A 175 16.04 -14.19 -7.55
C ASN A 175 16.99 -14.55 -8.72
N ALA A 176 16.67 -14.15 -9.94
CA ALA A 176 17.54 -14.31 -11.11
C ALA A 176 18.88 -13.57 -10.92
N ILE A 177 18.84 -12.30 -10.50
CA ILE A 177 20.05 -11.52 -10.17
C ILE A 177 20.88 -12.23 -9.08
N ARG A 178 20.24 -12.78 -8.03
CA ARG A 178 20.93 -13.58 -7.01
C ARG A 178 21.61 -14.80 -7.61
N LYS A 179 20.92 -15.59 -8.45
CA LYS A 179 21.52 -16.77 -9.12
C LYS A 179 22.70 -16.35 -10.00
N TYR A 180 22.62 -15.22 -10.72
CA TYR A 180 23.74 -14.66 -11.48
C TYR A 180 24.92 -14.16 -10.61
N ALA A 181 24.66 -13.59 -9.44
CA ALA A 181 25.69 -13.20 -8.47
C ALA A 181 26.44 -14.40 -7.87
N HIS A 182 25.86 -15.60 -7.95
CA HIS A 182 26.46 -16.88 -7.57
C HIS A 182 26.78 -17.74 -8.81
N TRP A 183 27.33 -17.11 -9.84
CA TRP A 183 27.59 -17.72 -11.16
C TRP A 183 28.18 -19.13 -11.10
N ASP A 184 29.26 -19.32 -10.33
CA ASP A 184 29.99 -20.59 -10.28
C ASP A 184 29.13 -21.77 -9.78
N TYR A 185 28.11 -21.49 -8.95
CA TYR A 185 27.20 -22.51 -8.43
C TYR A 185 26.09 -22.87 -9.43
N TYR A 186 25.44 -21.86 -10.03
CA TYR A 186 24.27 -22.07 -10.90
C TYR A 186 24.62 -22.34 -12.36
N TYR A 187 25.72 -21.76 -12.85
CA TYR A 187 26.07 -21.73 -14.27
C TYR A 187 27.50 -22.18 -14.57
N GLY A 188 28.39 -22.24 -13.56
CA GLY A 188 29.81 -22.55 -13.72
C GLY A 188 30.11 -23.90 -14.40
N ASN A 189 29.22 -24.89 -14.26
CA ASN A 189 29.33 -26.19 -14.93
C ASN A 189 29.09 -26.12 -16.45
N ALA A 190 28.28 -25.18 -16.92
CA ALA A 190 27.95 -25.00 -18.34
C ALA A 190 28.80 -23.90 -19.00
N TYR A 191 29.10 -22.82 -18.25
CA TYR A 191 29.65 -21.58 -18.78
C TYR A 191 30.69 -20.99 -17.82
N LYS A 192 31.89 -20.70 -18.33
CA LYS A 192 32.99 -20.11 -17.54
C LYS A 192 32.66 -18.71 -16.98
N ASN A 193 31.84 -17.94 -17.68
CA ASN A 193 31.36 -16.62 -17.30
C ASN A 193 30.18 -16.20 -18.20
N ILE A 194 29.54 -15.07 -17.88
CA ILE A 194 28.33 -14.61 -18.57
C ILE A 194 28.56 -14.19 -20.03
N SER A 195 29.76 -13.76 -20.43
CA SER A 195 30.04 -13.43 -21.84
C SER A 195 30.22 -14.66 -22.73
N MET A 196 30.41 -15.85 -22.12
CA MET A 196 30.42 -17.15 -22.81
C MET A 196 29.05 -17.86 -22.78
N ALA A 197 28.08 -17.36 -22.01
CA ALA A 197 26.72 -17.88 -22.00
C ALA A 197 25.89 -17.34 -23.19
N PRO A 198 24.85 -18.07 -23.63
CA PRO A 198 23.90 -17.61 -24.64
C PRO A 198 23.38 -16.19 -24.40
N LYS A 199 23.11 -15.45 -25.48
CA LYS A 199 22.66 -14.04 -25.41
C LYS A 199 21.42 -13.85 -24.54
N ARG A 200 20.53 -14.85 -24.44
CA ARG A 200 19.39 -14.85 -23.50
C ARG A 200 19.81 -14.58 -22.06
N HIS A 201 20.93 -15.13 -21.56
CA HIS A 201 21.38 -14.90 -20.19
C HIS A 201 21.85 -13.46 -19.97
N GLN A 202 22.59 -12.91 -20.95
CA GLN A 202 23.08 -11.53 -20.90
C GLN A 202 21.91 -10.54 -20.96
N ALA A 203 20.96 -10.76 -21.89
CA ALA A 203 19.75 -9.95 -22.01
C ALA A 203 18.85 -10.07 -20.77
N HIS A 204 18.67 -11.29 -20.23
CA HIS A 204 17.84 -11.53 -19.05
C HIS A 204 18.43 -10.87 -17.79
N LEU A 205 19.74 -10.96 -17.54
CA LEU A 205 20.36 -10.23 -16.42
C LEU A 205 20.15 -8.71 -16.57
N ALA A 206 20.40 -8.16 -17.76
CA ALA A 206 20.22 -6.73 -18.01
C ALA A 206 18.75 -6.29 -17.79
N HIS A 207 17.79 -7.08 -18.30
CA HIS A 207 16.36 -6.89 -18.11
C HIS A 207 15.97 -6.92 -16.62
N CYS A 208 16.40 -7.92 -15.86
CA CYS A 208 16.09 -8.01 -14.43
C CYS A 208 16.62 -6.81 -13.65
N VAL A 209 17.84 -6.35 -13.95
CA VAL A 209 18.43 -5.17 -13.29
C VAL A 209 17.61 -3.91 -13.61
N ASP A 210 17.20 -3.74 -14.87
CA ASP A 210 16.39 -2.60 -15.30
C ASP A 210 14.98 -2.61 -14.71
N ILE A 211 14.30 -3.77 -14.68
CA ILE A 211 12.96 -3.90 -14.05
C ILE A 211 13.01 -3.55 -12.56
N ILE A 212 14.03 -4.00 -11.83
CA ILE A 212 14.21 -3.63 -10.42
C ILE A 212 14.49 -2.13 -10.27
N LEU A 213 15.30 -1.53 -11.16
CA LEU A 213 15.54 -0.09 -11.17
C LEU A 213 14.26 0.72 -11.43
N GLN A 214 13.47 0.33 -12.44
CA GLN A 214 12.18 0.93 -12.75
C GLN A 214 11.21 0.82 -11.57
N ALA A 215 11.11 -0.34 -10.92
CA ALA A 215 10.25 -0.52 -9.74
C ALA A 215 10.64 0.39 -8.58
N LEU A 216 11.94 0.43 -8.23
CA LEU A 216 12.48 1.24 -7.13
C LEU A 216 12.41 2.75 -7.39
N THR A 217 12.43 3.18 -8.65
CA THR A 217 12.33 4.59 -9.04
C THR A 217 10.88 5.04 -9.27
N CYS A 218 9.98 4.13 -9.64
CA CYS A 218 8.55 4.36 -9.75
C CYS A 218 7.88 4.50 -8.36
N ASN A 219 8.25 3.65 -7.40
CA ASN A 219 7.74 3.68 -6.02
C ASN A 219 8.89 3.86 -5.00
N PRO A 220 9.52 5.06 -4.96
CA PRO A 220 10.69 5.29 -4.12
C PRO A 220 10.36 5.32 -2.63
N SER A 221 11.22 4.69 -1.82
CA SER A 221 11.19 4.79 -0.36
C SER A 221 11.61 6.20 0.09
N LEU A 222 10.72 6.91 0.80
CA LEU A 222 11.02 8.20 1.43
C LEU A 222 11.46 8.07 2.91
N ASP A 223 11.57 6.84 3.43
CA ASP A 223 12.10 6.58 4.76
C ASP A 223 13.58 7.00 4.87
N LEU A 224 13.94 7.69 5.95
CA LEU A 224 15.28 8.26 6.13
C LEU A 224 16.21 7.31 6.93
N ILE A 225 17.46 7.18 6.46
CA ILE A 225 18.55 6.51 7.18
C ILE A 225 19.31 7.56 7.99
N SER A 226 19.26 7.45 9.32
CA SER A 226 20.08 8.26 10.22
C SER A 226 21.54 7.77 10.23
N HIS A 227 22.45 8.60 10.74
CA HIS A 227 23.86 8.24 10.91
C HIS A 227 24.27 8.45 12.36
N ASN A 228 25.10 7.53 12.88
CA ASN A 228 25.56 7.49 14.27
C ASN A 228 27.10 7.44 14.31
N TRP A 229 27.69 7.98 15.37
CA TRP A 229 29.13 7.81 15.64
C TRP A 229 29.37 6.44 16.31
N MET A 230 30.09 5.55 15.62
CA MET A 230 30.44 4.22 16.15
C MET A 230 31.89 4.20 16.66
N LYS A 231 32.13 3.55 17.80
CA LYS A 231 33.46 3.49 18.45
C LYS A 231 34.59 2.93 17.57
N THR A 232 34.26 2.18 16.52
CA THR A 232 35.22 1.52 15.60
C THR A 232 35.32 2.21 14.24
N GLN A 233 34.63 3.33 14.04
CA GLN A 233 34.52 4.01 12.74
C GLN A 233 34.92 5.48 12.90
N GLU A 234 35.81 5.97 12.04
CA GLU A 234 36.21 7.39 12.04
C GLU A 234 35.14 8.31 11.44
N ASN A 235 34.30 7.76 10.56
CA ASN A 235 33.22 8.46 9.86
C ASN A 235 31.84 8.11 10.45
N PRO A 236 30.81 8.97 10.26
CA PRO A 236 29.43 8.65 10.63
C PRO A 236 28.97 7.36 9.95
N TYR A 237 28.42 6.43 10.73
CA TYR A 237 27.98 5.13 10.23
C TYR A 237 26.45 5.09 10.10
N PRO A 238 25.90 4.62 8.96
CA PRO A 238 24.45 4.60 8.71
C PRO A 238 23.72 3.58 9.61
N ASP A 239 22.58 3.98 10.18
CA ASP A 239 21.66 3.07 10.86
C ASP A 239 20.57 2.60 9.90
N PHE A 240 20.82 1.45 9.27
CA PHE A 240 19.87 0.80 8.36
C PHE A 240 18.62 0.21 9.07
N ASN A 241 18.47 0.33 10.39
CA ASN A 241 17.37 -0.26 11.15
C ASN A 241 16.10 0.61 11.19
N ILE A 242 15.65 1.04 10.01
CA ILE A 242 14.49 1.92 9.81
C ILE A 242 13.16 1.20 10.08
N LYS A 243 12.11 1.97 10.38
CA LYS A 243 10.71 1.49 10.34
C LYS A 243 10.12 1.84 8.97
N ARG A 244 9.36 0.91 8.39
CA ARG A 244 8.62 1.09 7.14
C ARG A 244 7.15 0.80 7.35
N GLN A 245 6.29 1.43 6.57
CA GLN A 245 4.90 1.00 6.40
C GLN A 245 4.82 0.14 5.12
N CYS A 246 4.54 -1.14 5.27
CA CYS A 246 4.51 -2.11 4.18
C CYS A 246 3.07 -2.56 3.89
N VAL A 247 2.82 -2.98 2.65
CA VAL A 247 1.73 -3.94 2.37
C VAL A 247 2.21 -5.32 2.81
N ALA A 248 1.41 -6.03 3.58
CA ALA A 248 1.73 -7.38 4.02
C ALA A 248 1.76 -8.33 2.81
N HIS A 249 2.82 -9.14 2.68
CA HIS A 249 3.01 -10.02 1.53
C HIS A 249 2.14 -11.28 1.59
N GLU A 250 1.96 -11.85 2.79
CA GLU A 250 1.26 -13.13 3.00
C GLU A 250 -0.13 -13.21 2.35
N PRO A 251 -1.04 -12.21 2.49
CA PRO A 251 -2.37 -12.29 1.88
C PRO A 251 -2.34 -12.26 0.34
N ILE A 252 -1.27 -11.73 -0.25
CA ILE A 252 -1.05 -11.73 -1.70
C ILE A 252 -0.61 -13.13 -2.13
N LEU A 253 0.35 -13.74 -1.43
CA LEU A 253 0.81 -15.12 -1.69
C LEU A 253 -0.33 -16.14 -1.54
N GLU A 254 -1.08 -16.08 -0.43
CA GLU A 254 -2.24 -16.96 -0.19
C GLU A 254 -3.31 -16.83 -1.28
N TRP A 255 -3.63 -15.59 -1.69
CA TRP A 255 -4.59 -15.34 -2.76
C TRP A 255 -4.05 -15.86 -4.10
N GLN A 256 -2.78 -15.61 -4.39
CA GLN A 256 -2.13 -15.99 -5.63
C GLN A 256 -2.05 -17.52 -5.77
N HIS A 257 -1.67 -18.25 -4.72
CA HIS A 257 -1.63 -19.72 -4.75
C HIS A 257 -3.03 -20.36 -4.83
N ARG A 258 -4.07 -19.68 -4.33
CA ARG A 258 -5.46 -20.16 -4.42
C ARG A 258 -6.11 -19.92 -5.78
N ASN A 259 -5.74 -18.84 -6.47
CA ASN A 259 -6.31 -18.45 -7.77
C ASN A 259 -5.39 -18.77 -8.97
N GLY A 260 -4.15 -19.19 -8.69
CA GLY A 260 -3.15 -19.55 -9.68
C GLY A 260 -3.54 -20.79 -10.48
N ILE A 261 -3.11 -20.82 -11.74
CA ILE A 261 -3.37 -21.93 -12.68
C ILE A 261 -2.10 -22.63 -13.14
N SER A 262 -0.99 -22.50 -12.40
CA SER A 262 0.31 -23.07 -12.82
C SER A 262 0.28 -24.60 -12.87
N GLU A 263 -0.47 -25.27 -11.98
CA GLU A 263 -0.72 -26.71 -12.04
C GLU A 263 -1.40 -27.12 -13.36
N GLN A 264 -2.35 -26.31 -13.85
CA GLN A 264 -3.01 -26.52 -15.13
C GLN A 264 -2.02 -26.30 -16.29
N ILE A 265 -1.21 -25.23 -16.26
CA ILE A 265 -0.17 -24.96 -17.26
C ILE A 265 0.82 -26.13 -17.39
N LEU A 266 1.28 -26.66 -16.25
CA LEU A 266 2.15 -27.84 -16.17
C LEU A 266 1.44 -29.10 -16.70
N LYS A 267 0.23 -29.38 -16.23
CA LYS A 267 -0.60 -30.53 -16.64
C LYS A 267 -0.85 -30.57 -18.16
N PHE A 268 -1.12 -29.41 -18.76
CA PHE A 268 -1.42 -29.28 -20.19
C PHE A 268 -0.18 -29.02 -21.06
N LYS A 269 1.04 -29.09 -20.49
CA LYS A 269 2.33 -28.99 -21.19
C LYS A 269 2.51 -27.69 -21.98
N ASN A 270 2.32 -26.58 -21.28
CA ASN A 270 2.27 -25.21 -21.81
C ASN A 270 0.97 -24.92 -22.56
N LEU A 271 0.38 -23.76 -22.28
CA LEU A 271 -0.88 -23.29 -22.83
C LEU A 271 -0.86 -23.36 -24.38
N PRO A 272 -1.66 -24.24 -25.02
CA PRO A 272 -1.55 -24.48 -26.45
C PRO A 272 -2.04 -23.25 -27.24
N ARG A 273 -1.24 -22.79 -28.21
CA ARG A 273 -1.62 -21.68 -29.10
C ARG A 273 -2.85 -22.09 -29.92
N PRO A 274 -3.97 -21.33 -29.90
CA PRO A 274 -5.11 -21.60 -30.76
C PRO A 274 -4.76 -21.46 -32.25
N ASN A 275 -5.48 -22.16 -33.11
CA ASN A 275 -5.42 -21.93 -34.55
C ASN A 275 -5.84 -20.48 -34.87
N ASP A 276 -5.16 -19.85 -35.83
CA ASP A 276 -5.46 -18.49 -36.33
C ASP A 276 -5.44 -17.38 -35.26
N PHE A 277 -4.70 -17.56 -34.16
CA PHE A 277 -4.50 -16.52 -33.14
C PHE A 277 -3.68 -15.33 -33.70
N PRO A 278 -4.07 -14.07 -33.45
CA PRO A 278 -3.35 -12.91 -33.96
C PRO A 278 -1.97 -12.76 -33.32
N GLU A 279 -0.93 -12.74 -34.15
CA GLU A 279 0.45 -12.59 -33.70
C GLU A 279 0.84 -11.11 -33.58
N VAL A 280 1.73 -10.81 -32.64
CA VAL A 280 2.31 -9.48 -32.44
C VAL A 280 3.78 -9.57 -32.85
N GLU A 281 4.21 -8.68 -33.75
CA GLU A 281 5.61 -8.61 -34.18
C GLU A 281 6.53 -8.40 -32.96
N PRO A 282 7.61 -9.18 -32.82
CA PRO A 282 8.52 -9.04 -31.70
C PRO A 282 9.30 -7.72 -31.81
N GLU A 283 9.59 -7.10 -30.66
CA GLU A 283 10.52 -5.98 -30.59
C GLU A 283 11.87 -6.37 -31.24
N PRO A 284 12.51 -5.52 -32.07
CA PRO A 284 13.72 -5.88 -32.81
C PRO A 284 14.90 -6.37 -31.94
N SER A 285 14.91 -5.99 -30.66
CA SER A 285 15.88 -6.47 -29.66
C SER A 285 15.72 -7.96 -29.33
N ILE A 286 14.50 -8.50 -29.37
CA ILE A 286 14.19 -9.92 -29.11
C ILE A 286 14.79 -10.80 -30.22
N LEU A 287 14.76 -10.33 -31.47
CA LEU A 287 15.36 -11.02 -32.61
C LEU A 287 16.89 -11.21 -32.47
N LEU A 288 17.57 -10.43 -31.62
CA LEU A 288 19.01 -10.58 -31.35
C LEU A 288 19.35 -11.82 -30.51
N ILE A 289 18.35 -12.43 -29.87
CA ILE A 289 18.49 -13.65 -29.05
C ILE A 289 18.60 -14.91 -29.94
N GLY A 290 18.03 -14.89 -31.14
CA GLY A 290 18.01 -16.01 -32.09
C GLY A 290 16.89 -17.01 -31.81
N GLU A 291 17.05 -18.27 -32.24
CA GLU A 291 16.04 -19.33 -32.06
C GLU A 291 15.90 -19.82 -30.60
N ASP A 292 16.82 -19.44 -29.71
CA ASP A 292 16.85 -19.77 -28.27
C ASP A 292 15.87 -18.90 -27.44
N LEU A 293 14.68 -18.66 -27.99
CA LEU A 293 13.60 -17.89 -27.36
C LEU A 293 12.61 -18.76 -26.56
N GLY A 294 12.73 -20.08 -26.63
CA GLY A 294 11.62 -20.97 -26.31
C GLY A 294 11.99 -22.30 -25.68
N HIS A 295 12.70 -22.30 -24.54
CA HIS A 295 12.48 -23.27 -23.47
C HIS A 295 12.77 -22.61 -22.11
N HIS A 296 11.76 -22.64 -21.23
CA HIS A 296 11.92 -22.37 -19.80
C HIS A 296 12.45 -23.66 -19.14
N GLU A 297 13.70 -23.62 -18.68
CA GLU A 297 14.26 -24.55 -17.70
C GLU A 297 14.51 -23.77 -16.40
#